data_AF-A0A818I1R8-F1
#
_entry.id   AF-A0A818I1R8-F1
#
_cell.length_a   1.000
_cell.length_b   1.000
_cell.length_c   1.000
_cell.angle_alpha   90.00
_cell.angle_beta   90.00
_cell.angle_gamma   90.00
#
_symmetry.space_group_name_H-M   'P 1'
#
loop_
_entity.id
_entity.type
_entity.pdbx_description
1 polymer ?
#
loop_
_entity_poly.entity_id
_entity_poly.type
_entity_poly.pdbx_seq_one_letter_code
_entity_poly.pdbx_strand_id
1 'polypeptide(L)'
;MYIYSIRLRCLGLRGHHALFRKTANDELQNDAWKHMDQIVPSIIFNIEKREQPRTQQSATTITTTTTVSPEDVVIINETIIQEDPSLLADMILRDLFCRAHSNNNISICIQPILNDLDKYAKWIPYDFPKYIFSQIMNSIKHHNSYVVIDLLLNHLDKHLDIRERTNIKTSVMNVIHDCLVFTAPNTGVGSTMLDGITRLLEFIQKSFQNEMQRSRTSSKDQNEQQFQSAVINGIEDFAEKLPDFQMMEIIKCIAASLPTFHQDAEEKTKYSSDAKLKFQLLLLKTIQKVTTKYESEQSNEITSTLTTFPHQLFDPLIKMMSTPESEVRLIVFEILQVLVDRRCYADKLYISELDLPTERKRSRLFDIAFMKKFGHQFHSQLYKCILIENNTKKSFYAIYCLMSLVTLEANDQDVLVDVIHFCLEVQSAIIKMMNEDQQKLSKNNYHCIHALIAAYFNLMSKFYDITALSRYVDEVSLW
;
A
#
# COMPACT_ATOMS: atom_id res chain seq x y z
N MET A 1 -4.28 26.09 44.31
CA MET A 1 -5.41 25.47 43.58
C MET A 1 -4.95 24.44 42.53
N TYR A 2 -3.96 24.77 41.68
CA TYR A 2 -3.43 23.86 40.65
C TYR A 2 -2.83 22.54 41.22
N ILE A 3 -2.01 22.63 42.27
CA ILE A 3 -1.40 21.46 42.95
C ILE A 3 -2.46 20.52 43.55
N TYR A 4 -3.55 21.08 44.08
CA TYR A 4 -4.68 20.30 44.61
C TYR A 4 -5.43 19.55 43.50
N SER A 5 -5.59 20.18 42.32
CA SER A 5 -6.18 19.52 41.15
C SER A 5 -5.31 18.37 40.63
N ILE A 6 -3.98 18.52 40.64
CA ILE A 6 -3.04 17.44 40.26
C ILE A 6 -3.14 16.27 41.24
N ARG A 7 -3.06 16.53 42.55
CA ARG A 7 -3.17 15.49 43.58
C ARG A 7 -4.50 14.74 43.49
N LEU A 8 -5.61 15.44 43.27
CA LEU A 8 -6.93 14.82 43.13
C LEU A 8 -7.02 13.90 41.89
N ARG A 9 -6.45 14.32 40.76
CA ARG A 9 -6.37 13.48 39.55
C ARG A 9 -5.51 12.24 39.76
N CYS A 10 -4.34 12.38 40.39
CA CYS A 10 -3.48 11.25 40.71
C CYS A 10 -4.15 10.25 41.66
N LEU A 11 -4.90 10.73 42.66
CA LEU A 11 -5.67 9.87 43.57
C LEU A 11 -6.79 9.12 42.84
N GLY A 12 -7.53 9.78 41.94
CA GLY A 12 -8.55 9.13 41.11
C GLY A 12 -7.95 8.04 40.21
N LEU A 13 -6.85 8.35 39.52
CA LEU A 13 -6.12 7.41 38.67
C LEU A 13 -5.59 6.21 39.47
N ARG A 14 -5.01 6.43 40.66
CA ARG A 14 -4.58 5.34 41.56
C ARG A 14 -5.76 4.47 42.03
N GLY A 15 -6.94 5.07 42.22
CA GLY A 15 -8.18 4.33 42.50
C GLY A 15 -8.54 3.36 41.37
N HIS A 16 -8.53 3.84 40.12
CA HIS A 16 -8.75 2.98 38.94
C HIS A 16 -7.67 1.89 38.81
N HIS A 17 -6.39 2.24 39.01
CA HIS A 17 -5.31 1.26 38.97
C HIS A 17 -5.43 0.19 40.06
N ALA A 18 -5.83 0.57 41.27
CA ALA A 18 -6.06 -0.37 42.37
C ALA A 18 -7.23 -1.32 42.07
N LEU A 19 -8.27 -0.84 41.38
CA LEU A 19 -9.36 -1.69 40.90
C LEU A 19 -8.84 -2.77 39.95
N PHE A 20 -8.02 -2.42 38.96
CA PHE A 20 -7.43 -3.37 38.00
C PHE A 20 -6.49 -4.40 38.64
N ARG A 21 -5.76 -4.01 39.70
CA ARG A 21 -4.93 -4.95 40.47
C ARG A 21 -5.76 -5.94 41.29
N LYS A 22 -6.88 -5.48 41.88
CA LYS A 22 -7.77 -6.33 42.66
C LYS A 22 -8.58 -7.30 41.80
N THR A 23 -8.96 -6.88 40.60
CA THR A 23 -9.76 -7.72 39.68
C THR A 23 -8.93 -8.78 38.97
N ALA A 24 -7.61 -8.70 38.98
CA ALA A 24 -6.76 -9.75 38.43
C ALA A 24 -6.78 -11.08 39.22
N ASN A 25 -7.28 -11.07 40.46
CA ASN A 25 -7.12 -12.20 41.39
C ASN A 25 -8.37 -13.06 41.64
N ASP A 26 -9.60 -12.67 41.28
CA ASP A 26 -10.80 -13.56 41.35
C ASP A 26 -12.09 -12.87 40.83
N GLU A 27 -13.17 -13.68 40.67
CA GLU A 27 -14.62 -13.49 40.32
C GLU A 27 -15.18 -12.10 39.90
N LEU A 28 -14.61 -11.00 40.37
CA LEU A 28 -14.93 -9.61 40.05
C LEU A 28 -14.43 -9.14 38.67
N GLN A 29 -13.70 -9.98 37.92
CA GLN A 29 -13.24 -9.64 36.56
C GLN A 29 -14.39 -9.14 35.69
N ASN A 30 -15.53 -9.83 35.71
CA ASN A 30 -16.68 -9.51 34.86
C ASN A 30 -17.35 -8.18 35.21
N ASP A 31 -17.25 -7.70 36.45
CA ASP A 31 -17.85 -6.42 36.84
C ASP A 31 -16.96 -5.22 36.53
N ALA A 32 -15.64 -5.37 36.57
CA ALA A 32 -14.72 -4.28 36.24
C ALA A 32 -14.78 -3.88 34.76
N TRP A 33 -14.90 -4.86 33.85
CA TRP A 33 -15.00 -4.57 32.41
C TRP A 33 -16.30 -3.85 32.04
N LYS A 34 -17.39 -4.00 32.82
CA LYS A 34 -18.68 -3.32 32.57
C LYS A 34 -18.61 -1.79 32.74
N HIS A 35 -17.61 -1.28 33.47
CA HIS A 35 -17.48 0.15 33.76
C HIS A 35 -16.42 0.85 32.89
N MET A 36 -15.90 0.20 31.85
CA MET A 36 -14.87 0.78 30.98
C MET A 36 -15.31 2.04 30.25
N ASP A 37 -16.61 2.19 29.97
CA ASP A 37 -17.21 3.42 29.40
C ASP A 37 -17.02 4.67 30.28
N GLN A 38 -16.70 4.51 31.57
CA GLN A 38 -16.42 5.63 32.47
C GLN A 38 -14.93 5.75 32.78
N ILE A 39 -14.26 4.60 32.94
CA ILE A 39 -12.86 4.55 33.36
C ILE A 39 -11.93 4.98 32.22
N VAL A 40 -12.13 4.43 31.03
CA VAL A 40 -11.24 4.69 29.88
C VAL A 40 -11.25 6.17 29.47
N PRO A 41 -12.41 6.84 29.33
CA PRO A 41 -12.46 8.29 29.09
C PRO A 41 -11.67 9.13 30.09
N SER A 42 -11.73 8.75 31.37
CA SER A 42 -11.02 9.47 32.43
C SER A 42 -9.49 9.35 32.29
N ILE A 43 -9.00 8.21 31.82
CA ILE A 43 -7.58 7.97 31.54
C ILE A 43 -7.16 8.80 30.33
N ILE A 44 -7.89 8.70 29.22
CA ILE A 44 -7.60 9.43 27.97
C ILE A 44 -7.58 10.96 28.21
N PHE A 45 -8.52 11.48 28.99
CA PHE A 45 -8.55 12.90 29.37
C PHE A 45 -7.31 13.37 30.13
N ASN A 46 -6.71 12.52 30.96
CA ASN A 46 -5.47 12.86 31.67
C ASN A 46 -4.24 12.77 30.77
N ILE A 47 -4.24 11.87 29.77
CA ILE A 47 -3.17 11.75 28.76
C ILE A 47 -3.17 12.99 27.85
N GLU A 48 -4.33 13.44 27.37
CA GLU A 48 -4.48 14.61 26.49
C GLU A 48 -3.89 15.89 27.10
N LYS A 49 -4.03 16.07 28.41
CA LYS A 49 -3.50 17.26 29.11
C LYS A 49 -1.97 17.38 29.11
N ARG A 50 -1.28 16.35 28.62
CA ARG A 50 0.16 16.37 28.34
C ARG A 50 0.51 17.22 27.11
N GLU A 51 -0.38 17.29 26.12
CA GLU A 51 -0.13 17.92 24.81
C GLU A 51 -0.42 19.42 24.76
N GLN A 52 -1.09 19.98 25.77
CA GLN A 52 -1.18 21.44 25.87
C GLN A 52 0.20 21.99 26.21
N PRO A 53 0.77 22.93 25.42
CA PRO A 53 2.09 23.47 25.69
C PRO A 53 2.11 24.03 27.10
N ARG A 54 2.88 23.37 27.97
CA ARG A 54 3.21 23.86 29.31
C ARG A 54 3.83 25.23 29.11
N THR A 55 3.05 26.28 29.36
CA THR A 55 3.57 27.63 29.49
C THR A 55 4.68 27.53 30.55
N GLN A 56 5.90 27.85 30.14
CA GLN A 56 7.13 27.70 30.92
C GLN A 56 6.94 28.23 32.35
N GLN A 57 6.74 27.34 33.33
CA GLN A 57 6.93 27.64 34.74
C GLN A 57 7.58 26.44 35.42
N SER A 58 8.92 26.50 35.42
CA SER A 58 9.84 26.03 36.44
C SER A 58 9.83 24.54 36.78
N ALA A 59 10.62 23.77 36.01
CA ALA A 59 11.39 22.68 36.58
C ALA A 59 12.49 23.28 37.48
N THR A 60 12.22 23.40 38.78
CA THR A 60 13.24 23.81 39.76
C THR A 60 13.95 22.56 40.24
N THR A 61 15.03 22.18 39.55
CA THR A 61 15.99 21.18 40.05
C THR A 61 16.94 21.92 41.00
N ILE A 62 16.79 21.73 42.31
CA ILE A 62 17.80 22.16 43.29
C ILE A 62 18.54 20.91 43.75
N THR A 63 19.81 20.83 43.36
CA THR A 63 20.80 19.87 43.86
C THR A 63 21.23 20.31 45.25
N THR A 64 21.13 19.47 46.28
CA THR A 64 21.83 19.71 47.55
C THR A 64 22.71 18.53 47.92
N THR A 65 23.98 18.86 48.05
CA THR A 65 25.11 18.07 48.54
C THR A 65 24.92 17.62 49.99
N THR A 66 25.39 16.41 50.23
CA THR A 66 25.47 15.68 51.50
C THR A 66 26.44 16.34 52.49
N THR A 67 26.03 16.52 53.75
CA THR A 67 26.94 16.53 54.92
C THR A 67 26.24 15.91 56.14
N VAL A 68 27.05 15.18 56.90
CA VAL A 68 26.73 14.17 57.93
C VAL A 68 26.65 14.77 59.33
N SER A 69 25.65 14.38 60.16
CA SER A 69 25.81 13.97 61.57
C SER A 69 24.48 13.58 62.22
N PRO A 70 24.46 12.64 63.18
CA PRO A 70 23.25 11.99 63.70
C PRO A 70 22.76 12.66 64.99
N GLU A 71 21.48 12.97 65.06
CA GLU A 71 20.61 12.85 66.24
C GLU A 71 19.35 13.71 66.00
N ASP A 72 18.21 13.07 66.25
CA ASP A 72 16.87 13.62 66.37
C ASP A 72 16.08 14.06 65.12
N VAL A 73 14.89 13.43 65.05
CA VAL A 73 13.72 13.71 64.22
C VAL A 73 13.90 13.44 62.73
N VAL A 74 13.50 12.24 62.33
CA VAL A 74 13.13 11.91 60.94
C VAL A 74 11.87 12.72 60.59
N ILE A 75 12.04 14.00 60.28
CA ILE A 75 11.15 14.70 59.35
C ILE A 75 11.62 14.24 57.98
N ILE A 76 10.92 13.25 57.40
CA ILE A 76 11.03 12.98 55.96
C ILE A 76 10.49 14.24 55.30
N ASN A 77 11.39 15.17 54.98
CA ASN A 77 11.09 16.30 54.13
C ASN A 77 10.45 15.72 52.87
N GLU A 78 9.16 16.00 52.68
CA GLU A 78 8.42 15.72 51.47
C GLU A 78 9.14 16.42 50.31
N THR A 79 10.12 15.76 49.71
CA THR A 79 10.37 15.91 48.28
C THR A 79 9.10 15.44 47.63
N ILE A 80 8.16 16.37 47.44
CA ILE A 80 6.98 16.17 46.61
C ILE A 80 7.54 15.92 45.21
N ILE A 81 7.83 14.66 44.89
CA ILE A 81 7.86 14.20 43.51
C ILE A 81 6.45 14.50 43.02
N GLN A 82 6.31 15.63 42.33
CA GLN A 82 5.04 16.05 41.79
C GLN A 82 4.72 15.05 40.68
N GLU A 83 4.05 13.96 41.03
CA GLU A 83 3.66 12.93 40.08
C GLU A 83 2.81 13.56 38.99
N ASP A 84 3.24 13.38 37.74
CA ASP A 84 2.55 13.91 36.58
C ASP A 84 1.32 13.03 36.26
N PRO A 85 0.08 13.55 36.33
CA PRO A 85 -1.12 12.76 36.09
C PRO A 85 -1.14 12.11 34.72
N SER A 86 -0.52 12.73 33.71
CA SER A 86 -0.44 12.16 32.36
C SER A 86 0.45 10.92 32.29
N LEU A 87 1.61 10.93 32.96
CA LEU A 87 2.50 9.76 33.00
C LEU A 87 1.86 8.60 33.78
N LEU A 88 1.13 8.94 34.86
CA LEU A 88 0.37 7.96 35.61
C LEU A 88 -0.76 7.37 34.76
N ALA A 89 -1.46 8.19 33.97
CA ALA A 89 -2.50 7.73 33.05
C ALA A 89 -1.94 6.84 31.93
N ASP A 90 -0.78 7.17 31.35
CA ASP A 90 -0.07 6.33 30.37
C ASP A 90 0.24 4.94 30.94
N MET A 91 0.82 4.90 32.14
CA MET A 91 1.13 3.65 32.83
C MET A 91 -0.12 2.80 33.06
N ILE A 92 -1.22 3.43 33.49
CA ILE A 92 -2.50 2.74 33.75
C ILE A 92 -3.12 2.22 32.45
N LEU A 93 -3.07 3.00 31.37
CA LEU A 93 -3.55 2.58 30.06
C LEU A 93 -2.80 1.32 29.59
N ARG A 94 -1.47 1.33 29.70
CA ARG A 94 -0.64 0.17 29.34
C ARG A 94 -0.95 -1.04 30.20
N ASP A 95 -1.00 -0.88 31.53
CA ASP A 95 -1.31 -1.98 32.46
C ASP A 95 -2.71 -2.57 32.20
N LEU A 96 -3.70 -1.74 31.86
CA LEU A 96 -5.04 -2.17 31.47
C LEU A 96 -5.01 -3.08 30.23
N PHE A 97 -4.34 -2.65 29.16
CA PHE A 97 -4.25 -3.44 27.93
C PHE A 97 -3.34 -4.67 28.05
N CYS A 98 -2.31 -4.63 28.89
CA CYS A 98 -1.51 -5.81 29.23
C CYS A 98 -2.35 -6.90 29.93
N ARG A 99 -3.40 -6.51 30.68
CA ARG A 99 -4.34 -7.43 31.35
C ARG A 99 -5.50 -7.87 30.46
N ALA A 100 -5.71 -7.23 29.32
CA ALA A 100 -6.77 -7.57 28.37
C ALA A 100 -6.35 -8.79 27.53
N HIS A 101 -6.54 -9.99 28.10
CA HIS A 101 -6.11 -11.25 27.47
C HIS A 101 -7.05 -11.74 26.36
N SER A 102 -8.35 -11.46 26.47
CA SER A 102 -9.36 -11.92 25.51
C SER A 102 -9.74 -10.82 24.50
N ASN A 103 -10.12 -11.23 23.28
CA ASN A 103 -10.58 -10.33 22.22
C ASN A 103 -11.75 -9.45 22.68
N ASN A 104 -12.66 -10.02 23.48
CA ASN A 104 -13.81 -9.31 24.03
C ASN A 104 -13.38 -8.18 24.99
N ASN A 105 -12.43 -8.43 25.88
CA ASN A 105 -11.97 -7.42 26.84
C ASN A 105 -11.26 -6.25 26.13
N ILE A 106 -10.50 -6.56 25.07
CA ILE A 106 -9.87 -5.55 24.22
C ILE A 106 -10.95 -4.69 23.54
N SER A 107 -11.98 -5.32 22.97
CA SER A 107 -13.11 -4.60 22.34
C SER A 107 -13.83 -3.66 23.29
N ILE A 108 -14.14 -4.13 24.51
CA ILE A 108 -14.80 -3.33 25.56
C ILE A 108 -13.95 -2.12 25.98
N CYS A 109 -12.62 -2.21 25.92
CA CYS A 109 -11.75 -1.08 26.25
C CYS A 109 -11.59 -0.09 25.10
N ILE A 110 -11.61 -0.56 23.85
CA ILE A 110 -11.39 0.28 22.67
C ILE A 110 -12.66 1.05 22.28
N GLN A 111 -13.84 0.44 22.41
CA GLN A 111 -15.10 1.10 22.03
C GLN A 111 -15.33 2.45 22.74
N PRO A 112 -15.08 2.61 24.05
CA PRO A 112 -15.12 3.91 24.72
C PRO A 112 -14.13 4.92 24.13
N ILE A 113 -12.91 4.49 23.77
CA ILE A 113 -11.90 5.35 23.16
C ILE A 113 -12.40 5.89 21.82
N LEU A 114 -12.94 5.02 20.97
CA LEU A 114 -13.50 5.41 19.67
C LEU A 114 -14.66 6.39 19.84
N ASN A 115 -15.56 6.13 20.78
CA ASN A 115 -16.70 6.99 21.08
C ASN A 115 -16.25 8.37 21.58
N ASP A 116 -15.24 8.43 22.44
CA ASP A 116 -14.68 9.67 22.95
C ASP A 116 -13.98 10.48 21.86
N LEU A 117 -13.17 9.82 21.01
CA LEU A 117 -12.50 10.49 19.90
C LEU A 117 -13.50 11.08 18.92
N ASP A 118 -14.60 10.37 18.63
CA ASP A 118 -15.70 10.87 17.79
C ASP A 118 -16.45 12.03 18.44
N LYS A 119 -16.83 11.90 19.72
CA LYS A 119 -17.66 12.87 20.44
C LYS A 119 -16.97 14.22 20.57
N TYR A 120 -15.66 14.20 20.84
CA TYR A 120 -14.87 15.41 21.02
C TYR A 120 -14.08 15.80 19.76
N ALA A 121 -14.33 15.14 18.62
CA ALA A 121 -13.64 15.36 17.34
C ALA A 121 -12.11 15.34 17.43
N LYS A 122 -11.56 14.47 18.30
CA LYS A 122 -10.13 14.37 18.63
C LYS A 122 -9.32 13.51 17.66
N TRP A 123 -9.93 13.09 16.56
CA TRP A 123 -9.22 12.49 15.44
C TRP A 123 -8.28 13.50 14.74
N ILE A 124 -8.52 14.80 14.93
CA ILE A 124 -7.70 15.87 14.36
C ILE A 124 -7.25 16.78 15.52
N PRO A 125 -5.94 17.02 15.70
CA PRO A 125 -4.80 16.53 14.91
C PRO A 125 -4.56 15.02 15.08
N TYR A 126 -3.94 14.41 14.06
CA TYR A 126 -3.67 12.98 13.97
C TYR A 126 -2.71 12.44 15.06
N ASP A 127 -1.89 13.29 15.65
CA ASP A 127 -0.85 12.91 16.60
C ASP A 127 -1.41 12.26 17.87
N PHE A 128 -2.54 12.76 18.38
CA PHE A 128 -3.14 12.25 19.61
C PHE A 128 -3.71 10.82 19.44
N PRO A 129 -4.57 10.53 18.44
CA PRO A 129 -4.97 9.16 18.12
C PRO A 129 -3.78 8.23 17.87
N LYS A 130 -2.80 8.68 17.07
CA LYS A 130 -1.57 7.91 16.80
C LYS A 130 -0.88 7.50 18.09
N TYR A 131 -0.69 8.45 19.01
CA TYR A 131 -0.04 8.19 20.30
C TYR A 131 -0.82 7.15 21.13
N ILE A 132 -2.14 7.34 21.30
CA ILE A 132 -2.98 6.43 22.08
C ILE A 132 -2.93 5.01 21.52
N PHE A 133 -3.16 4.84 20.21
CA PHE A 133 -3.15 3.52 19.60
C PHE A 133 -1.76 2.89 19.59
N SER A 134 -0.69 3.67 19.45
CA SER A 134 0.67 3.15 19.64
C SER A 134 0.92 2.60 21.05
N GLN A 135 0.42 3.28 22.10
CA GLN A 135 0.53 2.74 23.46
C GLN A 135 -0.28 1.46 23.65
N ILE A 136 -1.47 1.37 23.04
CA ILE A 136 -2.32 0.17 23.07
C ILE A 136 -1.63 -1.00 22.37
N MET A 137 -1.15 -0.80 21.13
CA MET A 137 -0.51 -1.83 20.32
C MET A 137 0.77 -2.37 20.99
N ASN A 138 1.54 -1.51 21.65
CA ASN A 138 2.72 -1.92 22.41
C ASN A 138 2.41 -2.66 23.73
N SER A 139 1.15 -2.71 24.16
CA SER A 139 0.75 -3.29 25.44
C SER A 139 0.00 -4.60 25.30
N ILE A 140 -0.58 -4.88 24.12
CA ILE A 140 -1.27 -6.14 23.82
C ILE A 140 -0.30 -7.19 23.25
N LYS A 141 -0.71 -8.46 23.30
CA LYS A 141 0.05 -9.56 22.67
C LYS A 141 -0.11 -9.51 21.14
N HIS A 142 0.94 -9.86 20.39
CA HIS A 142 0.95 -9.79 18.92
C HIS A 142 -0.19 -10.55 18.21
N HIS A 143 -0.74 -11.64 18.78
CA HIS A 143 -1.87 -12.34 18.18
C HIS A 143 -3.20 -11.57 18.29
N ASN A 144 -3.30 -10.64 19.25
CA ASN A 144 -4.49 -9.82 19.47
C ASN A 144 -4.43 -8.47 18.73
N SER A 145 -3.32 -8.15 18.05
CA SER A 145 -3.14 -6.88 17.33
C SER A 145 -4.22 -6.67 16.26
N TYR A 146 -4.63 -7.76 15.59
CA TYR A 146 -5.66 -7.73 14.54
C TYR A 146 -7.05 -7.43 15.08
N VAL A 147 -7.33 -7.67 16.36
CA VAL A 147 -8.61 -7.28 16.98
C VAL A 147 -8.75 -5.76 16.99
N VAL A 148 -7.65 -5.05 17.30
CA VAL A 148 -7.62 -3.58 17.27
C VAL A 148 -7.84 -3.06 15.85
N ILE A 149 -7.18 -3.70 14.88
CA ILE A 149 -7.30 -3.34 13.46
C ILE A 149 -8.72 -3.59 12.95
N ASP A 150 -9.33 -4.74 13.25
CA ASP A 150 -10.71 -5.03 12.85
C ASP A 150 -11.69 -4.03 13.50
N LEU A 151 -11.52 -3.66 14.76
CA LEU A 151 -12.34 -2.63 15.41
C LEU A 151 -12.18 -1.26 14.75
N LEU A 152 -10.97 -0.88 14.36
CA LEU A 152 -10.71 0.36 13.61
C LEU A 152 -11.32 0.31 12.20
N LEU A 153 -11.25 -0.82 11.51
CA LEU A 153 -11.91 -1.03 10.21
C LEU A 153 -13.43 -0.95 10.33
N ASN A 154 -14.01 -1.59 11.35
CA ASN A 154 -15.45 -1.52 11.64
C ASN A 154 -15.88 -0.10 12.02
N HIS A 155 -15.02 0.65 12.71
CA HIS A 155 -15.26 2.07 12.99
C HIS A 155 -15.25 2.90 11.71
N LEU A 156 -14.24 2.70 10.85
CA LEU A 156 -14.16 3.37 9.57
C LEU A 156 -15.39 3.05 8.70
N ASP A 157 -15.83 1.79 8.70
CA ASP A 157 -17.02 1.31 8.00
C ASP A 157 -18.29 2.08 8.40
N LYS A 158 -18.54 2.22 9.71
CA LYS A 158 -19.67 3.02 10.26
C LYS A 158 -19.65 4.47 9.79
N HIS A 159 -18.47 5.04 9.55
CA HIS A 159 -18.33 6.43 9.09
C HIS A 159 -18.32 6.59 7.57
N LEU A 160 -18.28 5.51 6.77
CA LEU A 160 -18.17 5.59 5.30
C LEU A 160 -19.29 6.37 4.64
N ASP A 161 -20.53 6.19 5.08
CA ASP A 161 -21.69 6.89 4.54
C ASP A 161 -21.72 8.37 4.94
N ILE A 162 -20.99 8.74 5.98
CA ILE A 162 -20.92 10.10 6.49
C ILE A 162 -19.94 10.90 5.63
N ARG A 163 -20.50 11.60 4.64
CA ARG A 163 -19.75 12.35 3.61
C ARG A 163 -18.96 13.55 4.15
N GLU A 164 -19.28 14.03 5.35
CA GLU A 164 -18.68 15.24 5.93
C GLU A 164 -17.44 14.96 6.79
N ARG A 165 -17.13 13.68 7.04
CA ARG A 165 -16.05 13.24 7.94
C ARG A 165 -14.82 12.70 7.21
N THR A 166 -14.54 13.12 5.97
CA THR A 166 -13.42 12.60 5.16
C THR A 166 -12.05 12.77 5.86
N ASN A 167 -11.85 13.86 6.59
CA ASN A 167 -10.60 14.07 7.35
C ASN A 167 -10.48 13.10 8.52
N ILE A 168 -11.60 12.77 9.18
CA ILE A 168 -11.65 11.75 10.23
C ILE A 168 -11.39 10.37 9.63
N LYS A 169 -12.00 10.03 8.48
CA LYS A 169 -11.73 8.78 7.76
C LYS A 169 -10.25 8.62 7.44
N THR A 170 -9.61 9.68 6.95
CA THR A 170 -8.17 9.72 6.66
C THR A 170 -7.35 9.53 7.93
N SER A 171 -7.71 10.21 9.03
CA SER A 171 -7.04 10.00 10.32
C SER A 171 -7.17 8.57 10.82
N VAL A 172 -8.37 7.97 10.76
CA VAL A 172 -8.59 6.57 11.18
C VAL A 172 -7.75 5.63 10.33
N MET A 173 -7.71 5.86 9.01
CA MET A 173 -6.90 5.07 8.08
C MET A 173 -5.40 5.18 8.38
N ASN A 174 -4.90 6.39 8.70
CA ASN A 174 -3.51 6.56 9.11
C ASN A 174 -3.22 5.83 10.44
N VAL A 175 -4.17 5.82 11.39
CA VAL A 175 -4.01 5.04 12.63
C VAL A 175 -3.92 3.55 12.31
N ILE A 176 -4.72 3.05 11.37
CA ILE A 176 -4.66 1.65 10.90
C ILE A 176 -3.26 1.36 10.31
N HIS A 177 -2.73 2.26 9.48
CA HIS A 177 -1.36 2.15 8.94
C HIS A 177 -0.31 2.04 10.06
N ASP A 178 -0.33 2.95 11.03
CA ASP A 178 0.61 2.91 12.16
C ASP A 178 0.43 1.67 13.04
N CYS A 179 -0.80 1.14 13.18
CA CYS A 179 -1.07 -0.11 13.89
C CYS A 179 -0.53 -1.34 13.15
N LEU A 180 -0.57 -1.36 11.82
CA LEU A 180 -0.06 -2.48 11.00
C LEU A 180 1.45 -2.69 11.15
N VAL A 181 2.21 -1.64 11.48
CA VAL A 181 3.65 -1.76 11.78
C VAL A 181 3.92 -2.71 12.96
N PHE A 182 3.03 -2.76 13.94
CA PHE A 182 3.17 -3.62 15.13
C PHE A 182 2.71 -5.06 14.90
N THR A 183 2.16 -5.39 13.73
CA THR A 183 1.73 -6.76 13.41
C THR A 183 2.88 -7.57 12.83
N ALA A 184 2.97 -8.83 13.26
CA ALA A 184 3.92 -9.77 12.70
C ALA A 184 3.41 -10.30 11.34
N PRO A 185 4.30 -10.51 10.35
CA PRO A 185 3.92 -11.09 9.08
C PRO A 185 3.51 -12.56 9.24
N ASN A 186 2.66 -13.07 8.35
CA ASN A 186 2.34 -14.50 8.24
C ASN A 186 1.76 -15.17 9.50
N THR A 187 1.13 -14.43 10.41
CA THR A 187 0.64 -14.95 11.71
C THR A 187 -0.63 -15.81 11.65
N GLY A 188 -0.98 -16.37 10.48
CA GLY A 188 -2.17 -17.23 10.35
C GLY A 188 -3.51 -16.49 10.43
N VAL A 189 -3.51 -15.15 10.41
CA VAL A 189 -4.72 -14.29 10.40
C VAL A 189 -5.09 -13.88 8.96
N GLY A 190 -4.86 -14.77 7.99
CA GLY A 190 -5.02 -14.50 6.57
C GLY A 190 -6.46 -14.11 6.19
N SER A 191 -7.48 -14.67 6.85
CA SER A 191 -8.88 -14.34 6.57
C SER A 191 -9.23 -12.90 6.95
N THR A 192 -8.84 -12.43 8.14
CA THR A 192 -9.11 -11.04 8.57
C THR A 192 -8.35 -10.03 7.74
N MET A 193 -7.14 -10.36 7.26
CA MET A 193 -6.39 -9.49 6.35
C MET A 193 -7.03 -9.39 4.97
N LEU A 194 -7.56 -10.51 4.44
CA LEU A 194 -8.34 -10.52 3.20
C LEU A 194 -9.66 -9.73 3.33
N ASP A 195 -10.36 -9.91 4.44
CA ASP A 195 -11.57 -9.14 4.75
C ASP A 195 -11.24 -7.65 4.86
N GLY A 196 -10.13 -7.30 5.50
CA GLY A 196 -9.62 -5.94 5.60
C GLY A 196 -9.38 -5.31 4.23
N ILE A 197 -8.65 -5.99 3.35
CA ILE A 197 -8.39 -5.48 1.98
C ILE A 197 -9.69 -5.35 1.19
N THR A 198 -10.61 -6.31 1.30
CA THR A 198 -11.91 -6.26 0.60
C THR A 198 -12.69 -5.02 1.05
N ARG A 199 -12.76 -4.76 2.36
CA ARG A 199 -13.36 -3.53 2.90
C ARG A 199 -12.63 -2.28 2.37
N LEU A 200 -11.31 -2.25 2.38
CA LEU A 200 -10.55 -1.10 1.85
C LEU A 200 -10.84 -0.84 0.36
N LEU A 201 -11.03 -1.87 -0.45
CA LEU A 201 -11.45 -1.73 -1.85
C LEU A 201 -12.86 -1.14 -1.97
N GLU A 202 -13.81 -1.59 -1.14
CA GLU A 202 -15.14 -0.97 -1.05
C GLU A 202 -15.04 0.51 -0.63
N PHE A 203 -14.12 0.85 0.27
CA PHE A 203 -13.92 2.23 0.72
C PHE A 203 -13.41 3.12 -0.42
N ILE A 204 -12.48 2.62 -1.24
CA ILE A 204 -12.01 3.28 -2.46
C ILE A 204 -13.17 3.52 -3.43
N GLN A 205 -13.98 2.48 -3.69
CA GLN A 205 -15.14 2.58 -4.61
C GLN A 205 -16.15 3.63 -4.12
N LYS A 206 -16.46 3.62 -2.82
CA LYS A 206 -17.45 4.52 -2.22
C LYS A 206 -16.93 5.96 -2.10
N SER A 207 -15.65 6.16 -1.77
CA SER A 207 -15.00 7.48 -1.80
C SER A 207 -15.01 8.07 -3.21
N PHE A 208 -14.70 7.26 -4.22
CA PHE A 208 -14.75 7.68 -5.61
C PHE A 208 -16.17 8.09 -6.05
N GLN A 209 -17.19 7.30 -5.69
CA GLN A 209 -18.59 7.66 -5.95
C GLN A 209 -18.99 8.98 -5.27
N ASN A 210 -18.51 9.23 -4.05
CA ASN A 210 -18.75 10.48 -3.32
C ASN A 210 -18.06 11.68 -3.98
N GLU A 211 -16.83 11.53 -4.48
CA GLU A 211 -16.13 12.55 -5.28
C GLU A 211 -16.92 12.88 -6.56
N MET A 212 -17.40 11.86 -7.28
CA MET A 212 -18.13 12.04 -8.54
C MET A 212 -19.44 12.84 -8.36
N GLN A 213 -20.15 12.65 -7.23
CA GLN A 213 -21.38 13.38 -6.91
C GLN A 213 -21.13 14.84 -6.48
N ARG A 214 -19.91 15.20 -6.06
CA ARG A 214 -19.52 16.55 -5.65
C ARG A 214 -18.93 17.34 -6.82
N SER A 215 -19.76 17.74 -7.76
CA SER A 215 -19.33 18.73 -8.76
C SER A 215 -19.14 20.12 -8.10
N ARG A 216 -17.90 20.63 -8.06
CA ARG A 216 -17.46 22.06 -7.92
C ARG A 216 -17.01 22.62 -6.55
N THR A 217 -16.38 21.86 -5.63
CA THR A 217 -15.67 22.48 -4.49
C THR A 217 -14.27 21.91 -4.27
N SER A 218 -13.24 22.65 -4.70
CA SER A 218 -11.84 22.21 -4.77
C SER A 218 -11.23 21.70 -3.45
N SER A 219 -11.68 22.21 -2.30
CA SER A 219 -11.12 21.81 -0.99
C SER A 219 -11.64 20.46 -0.49
N LYS A 220 -12.85 20.04 -0.87
CA LYS A 220 -13.43 18.76 -0.43
C LYS A 220 -12.97 17.58 -1.30
N ASP A 221 -12.60 17.86 -2.55
CA ASP A 221 -12.07 16.86 -3.49
C ASP A 221 -10.64 16.45 -3.09
N GLN A 222 -9.83 17.39 -2.59
CA GLN A 222 -8.49 17.08 -2.06
C GLN A 222 -8.54 16.15 -0.84
N ASN A 223 -9.53 16.32 0.04
CA ASN A 223 -9.67 15.45 1.22
C ASN A 223 -10.05 14.02 0.83
N GLU A 224 -10.91 13.84 -0.19
CA GLU A 224 -11.24 12.51 -0.72
C GLU A 224 -10.03 11.87 -1.41
N GLN A 225 -9.23 12.65 -2.16
CA GLN A 225 -7.99 12.13 -2.77
C GLN A 225 -6.94 11.73 -1.72
N GLN A 226 -6.82 12.49 -0.63
CA GLN A 226 -5.96 12.13 0.50
C GLN A 226 -6.46 10.85 1.18
N PHE A 227 -7.77 10.69 1.36
CA PHE A 227 -8.35 9.46 1.87
C PHE A 227 -8.08 8.28 0.94
N GLN A 228 -8.34 8.42 -0.37
CA GLN A 228 -8.06 7.39 -1.37
C GLN A 228 -6.58 6.97 -1.35
N SER A 229 -5.66 7.93 -1.24
CA SER A 229 -4.21 7.67 -1.16
C SER A 229 -3.84 6.94 0.14
N ALA A 230 -4.43 7.34 1.27
CA ALA A 230 -4.23 6.66 2.55
C ALA A 230 -4.77 5.22 2.53
N VAL A 231 -5.89 4.97 1.87
CA VAL A 231 -6.44 3.62 1.70
C VAL A 231 -5.56 2.77 0.79
N ILE A 232 -5.03 3.32 -0.30
CA ILE A 232 -4.06 2.61 -1.16
C ILE A 232 -2.82 2.21 -0.37
N ASN A 233 -2.26 3.11 0.43
CA ASN A 233 -1.13 2.80 1.31
C ASN A 233 -1.52 1.71 2.33
N GLY A 234 -2.72 1.78 2.90
CA GLY A 234 -3.23 0.72 3.77
C GLY A 234 -3.26 -0.65 3.11
N ILE A 235 -3.79 -0.74 1.88
CA ILE A 235 -3.80 -2.00 1.12
C ILE A 235 -2.38 -2.51 0.88
N GLU A 236 -1.43 -1.62 0.60
CA GLU A 236 -0.01 -1.95 0.48
C GLU A 236 0.53 -2.57 1.78
N ASP A 237 0.26 -1.98 2.95
CA ASP A 237 0.73 -2.53 4.23
C ASP A 237 0.08 -3.86 4.58
N PHE A 238 -1.21 -4.03 4.27
CA PHE A 238 -1.90 -5.31 4.44
C PHE A 238 -1.31 -6.38 3.53
N ALA A 239 -0.98 -6.03 2.28
CA ALA A 239 -0.36 -6.94 1.34
C ALA A 239 1.03 -7.40 1.80
N GLU A 240 1.82 -6.51 2.42
CA GLU A 240 3.14 -6.84 2.98
C GLU A 240 3.08 -7.91 4.09
N LYS A 241 1.92 -8.10 4.74
CA LYS A 241 1.74 -9.11 5.80
C LYS A 241 1.24 -10.46 5.30
N LEU A 242 0.89 -10.55 4.01
CA LEU A 242 0.24 -11.71 3.41
C LEU A 242 1.23 -12.56 2.59
N PRO A 243 1.06 -13.90 2.59
CA PRO A 243 1.80 -14.75 1.66
C PRO A 243 1.46 -14.47 0.19
N ASP A 244 2.41 -14.73 -0.70
CA ASP A 244 2.31 -14.54 -2.16
C ASP A 244 1.01 -15.07 -2.79
N PHE A 245 0.56 -16.26 -2.38
CA PHE A 245 -0.63 -16.87 -2.97
C PHE A 245 -1.90 -16.06 -2.64
N GLN A 246 -2.00 -15.51 -1.43
CA GLN A 246 -3.12 -14.65 -1.05
C GLN A 246 -3.03 -13.28 -1.73
N MET A 247 -1.82 -12.76 -1.87
CA MET A 247 -1.58 -11.51 -2.61
C MET A 247 -2.03 -11.63 -4.08
N MET A 248 -1.78 -12.77 -4.72
CA MET A 248 -2.28 -13.02 -6.08
C MET A 248 -3.81 -13.08 -6.15
N GLU A 249 -4.48 -13.65 -5.13
CA GLU A 249 -5.96 -13.58 -5.04
C GLU A 249 -6.47 -12.15 -4.94
N ILE A 250 -5.78 -11.29 -4.17
CA ILE A 250 -6.12 -9.87 -4.05
C ILE A 250 -5.94 -9.15 -5.38
N ILE A 251 -4.79 -9.33 -6.04
CA ILE A 251 -4.53 -8.71 -7.35
C ILE A 251 -5.60 -9.15 -8.35
N LYS A 252 -5.98 -10.44 -8.36
CA LYS A 252 -7.11 -10.93 -9.19
C LYS A 252 -8.44 -10.28 -8.83
N CYS A 253 -8.75 -10.12 -7.55
CA CYS A 253 -9.99 -9.48 -7.08
C CYS A 253 -10.07 -8.02 -7.53
N ILE A 254 -8.97 -7.27 -7.39
CA ILE A 254 -8.89 -5.88 -7.84
C ILE A 254 -8.99 -5.81 -9.37
N ALA A 255 -8.30 -6.71 -10.08
CA ALA A 255 -8.34 -6.76 -11.55
C ALA A 255 -9.72 -7.13 -12.10
N ALA A 256 -10.46 -8.02 -11.42
CA ALA A 256 -11.85 -8.34 -11.75
C ALA A 256 -12.78 -7.12 -11.57
N SER A 257 -12.39 -6.17 -10.73
CA SER A 257 -13.11 -4.92 -10.50
C SER A 257 -12.71 -3.79 -11.47
N LEU A 258 -11.74 -4.02 -12.37
CA LEU A 258 -11.35 -3.01 -13.36
C LEU A 258 -12.48 -2.79 -14.35
N PRO A 259 -12.96 -1.54 -14.52
CA PRO A 259 -13.93 -1.23 -15.56
C PRO A 259 -13.29 -1.51 -16.92
N THR A 260 -13.80 -2.50 -17.63
CA THR A 260 -13.43 -2.71 -19.02
C THR A 260 -14.02 -1.57 -19.85
N PHE A 261 -13.19 -0.89 -20.64
CA PHE A 261 -13.68 -0.06 -21.73
C PHE A 261 -14.24 -0.97 -22.81
N HIS A 262 -15.36 -1.63 -22.54
CA HIS A 262 -16.17 -2.15 -23.62
C HIS A 262 -16.68 -0.94 -24.40
N GLN A 263 -16.57 -1.05 -25.72
CA GLN A 263 -17.24 -0.21 -26.71
C GLN A 263 -18.76 -0.41 -26.62
N ASP A 264 -19.32 -0.30 -25.42
CA ASP A 264 -20.75 -0.12 -25.27
C ASP A 264 -21.01 1.31 -25.67
N ALA A 265 -21.56 1.39 -26.87
CA ALA A 265 -22.02 2.58 -27.54
C ALA A 265 -22.85 3.48 -26.60
N GLU A 266 -22.90 4.74 -27.00
CA GLU A 266 -23.77 5.81 -26.49
C GLU A 266 -23.16 6.69 -25.39
N GLU A 267 -22.53 7.75 -25.88
CA GLU A 267 -22.71 9.14 -25.42
C GLU A 267 -23.18 9.32 -23.97
N LYS A 268 -22.30 9.02 -23.01
CA LYS A 268 -22.42 9.61 -21.67
C LYS A 268 -21.29 10.62 -21.54
N THR A 269 -21.68 11.90 -21.55
CA THR A 269 -20.93 13.13 -21.23
C THR A 269 -19.42 12.96 -20.97
N LYS A 270 -18.56 13.83 -21.54
CA LYS A 270 -17.09 13.85 -21.29
C LYS A 270 -16.69 13.64 -19.82
N TYR A 271 -17.51 14.17 -18.89
CA TYR A 271 -17.39 13.98 -17.44
C TYR A 271 -17.47 12.52 -16.95
N SER A 272 -18.32 11.68 -17.57
CA SER A 272 -18.45 10.24 -17.28
C SER A 272 -17.22 9.44 -17.74
N SER A 273 -16.60 9.85 -18.86
CA SER A 273 -15.37 9.24 -19.35
C SER A 273 -14.18 9.56 -18.45
N ASP A 274 -14.05 10.83 -18.04
CA ASP A 274 -12.98 11.27 -17.12
C ASP A 274 -13.11 10.61 -15.73
N ALA A 275 -14.35 10.44 -15.23
CA ALA A 275 -14.61 9.72 -14.00
C ALA A 275 -14.20 8.24 -14.10
N LYS A 276 -14.62 7.54 -15.15
CA LYS A 276 -14.20 6.14 -15.39
C LYS A 276 -12.69 5.99 -15.46
N LEU A 277 -12.00 6.90 -16.14
CA LEU A 277 -10.54 6.93 -16.24
C LEU A 277 -9.89 7.12 -14.86
N LYS A 278 -10.37 8.07 -14.05
CA LYS A 278 -9.84 8.30 -12.69
C LYS A 278 -10.01 7.06 -11.80
N PHE A 279 -11.18 6.43 -11.83
CA PHE A 279 -11.43 5.22 -11.05
C PHE A 279 -10.52 4.06 -11.50
N GLN A 280 -10.35 3.91 -12.81
CA GLN A 280 -9.44 2.92 -13.37
C GLN A 280 -7.98 3.17 -12.94
N LEU A 281 -7.50 4.40 -13.03
CA LEU A 281 -6.16 4.78 -12.55
C LEU A 281 -5.99 4.50 -11.06
N LEU A 282 -7.03 4.72 -10.26
CA LEU A 282 -7.00 4.46 -8.83
C LEU A 282 -6.81 2.95 -8.55
N LEU A 283 -7.58 2.09 -9.21
CA LEU A 283 -7.45 0.64 -9.08
C LEU A 283 -6.10 0.13 -9.60
N LEU A 284 -5.62 0.66 -10.73
CA LEU A 284 -4.30 0.31 -11.27
C LEU A 284 -3.18 0.71 -10.32
N LYS A 285 -3.24 1.90 -9.70
CA LYS A 285 -2.28 2.34 -8.69
C LYS A 285 -2.31 1.41 -7.47
N THR A 286 -3.49 0.95 -7.05
CA THR A 286 -3.60 -0.08 -6.01
C THR A 286 -2.92 -1.38 -6.42
N ILE A 287 -3.17 -1.89 -7.63
CA ILE A 287 -2.52 -3.11 -8.14
C ILE A 287 -1.00 -2.91 -8.18
N GLN A 288 -0.54 -1.80 -8.72
CA GLN A 288 0.88 -1.47 -8.82
C GLN A 288 1.56 -1.49 -7.45
N LYS A 289 0.97 -0.79 -6.47
CA LYS A 289 1.46 -0.76 -5.08
C LYS A 289 1.63 -2.15 -4.49
N VAL A 290 0.59 -2.98 -4.59
CA VAL A 290 0.62 -4.38 -4.11
C VAL A 290 1.69 -5.19 -4.86
N THR A 291 1.81 -4.97 -6.16
CA THR A 291 2.74 -5.68 -7.03
C THR A 291 4.21 -5.31 -6.74
N THR A 292 4.52 -4.06 -6.39
CA THR A 292 5.91 -3.67 -6.02
C THR A 292 6.42 -4.37 -4.75
N LYS A 293 5.54 -4.75 -3.81
CA LYS A 293 5.94 -5.54 -2.65
C LYS A 293 6.36 -6.96 -3.03
N TYR A 294 5.81 -7.47 -4.13
CA TYR A 294 6.22 -8.75 -4.70
C TYR A 294 7.72 -8.80 -5.02
N GLU A 295 8.35 -7.69 -5.40
CA GLU A 295 9.78 -7.63 -5.75
C GLU A 295 10.70 -7.75 -4.53
N SER A 296 10.28 -7.19 -3.39
CA SER A 296 11.15 -7.04 -2.21
C SER A 296 11.48 -8.34 -1.49
N GLU A 297 10.66 -9.38 -1.63
CA GLU A 297 10.86 -10.69 -1.01
C GLU A 297 11.52 -11.72 -1.96
N GLN A 298 11.73 -11.41 -3.25
CA GLN A 298 12.23 -12.35 -4.27
C GLN A 298 13.72 -12.70 -4.20
N SER A 299 14.33 -12.62 -3.02
CA SER A 299 15.71 -13.10 -2.83
C SER A 299 15.81 -14.63 -2.66
N ASN A 300 14.70 -15.37 -2.50
CA ASN A 300 14.74 -16.81 -2.29
C ASN A 300 13.74 -17.56 -3.18
N GLU A 301 14.23 -18.15 -4.27
CA GLU A 301 13.89 -19.43 -4.94
C GLU A 301 12.46 -20.06 -4.89
N ILE A 302 11.41 -19.37 -4.46
CA ILE A 302 10.07 -19.94 -4.23
C ILE A 302 8.97 -19.09 -4.89
N THR A 303 9.15 -18.73 -6.15
CA THR A 303 8.02 -18.38 -7.03
C THR A 303 7.54 -19.61 -7.81
N SER A 304 7.47 -20.75 -7.13
CA SER A 304 7.07 -22.05 -7.70
C SER A 304 5.55 -22.24 -7.77
N THR A 305 4.74 -21.24 -7.40
CA THR A 305 3.28 -21.41 -7.20
C THR A 305 2.39 -20.67 -8.20
N LEU A 306 2.94 -19.79 -9.06
CA LEU A 306 2.17 -19.23 -10.18
C LEU A 306 2.12 -20.23 -11.32
N THR A 307 1.21 -21.19 -11.21
CA THR A 307 1.06 -22.27 -12.20
C THR A 307 0.63 -21.79 -13.58
N THR A 308 0.14 -20.55 -13.73
CA THR A 308 0.00 -19.77 -14.98
C THR A 308 -0.49 -18.37 -14.55
N PHE A 309 -0.14 -17.29 -15.28
CA PHE A 309 -0.80 -16.00 -15.09
C PHE A 309 -2.34 -16.16 -15.11
N PRO A 310 -3.06 -15.71 -14.06
CA PRO A 310 -4.51 -15.82 -14.06
C PRO A 310 -5.11 -15.01 -15.20
N HIS A 311 -5.97 -15.64 -16.01
CA HIS A 311 -6.67 -14.98 -17.12
C HIS A 311 -7.41 -13.71 -16.67
N GLN A 312 -8.02 -13.76 -15.48
CA GLN A 312 -8.75 -12.65 -14.86
C GLN A 312 -7.89 -11.40 -14.63
N LEU A 313 -6.57 -11.57 -14.49
CA LEU A 313 -5.62 -10.48 -14.34
C LEU A 313 -5.01 -10.09 -15.69
N PHE A 314 -4.57 -11.10 -16.46
CA PHE A 314 -3.81 -10.87 -17.67
C PHE A 314 -4.65 -10.25 -18.80
N ASP A 315 -5.88 -10.75 -19.04
CA ASP A 315 -6.71 -10.25 -20.13
C ASP A 315 -7.06 -8.77 -20.02
N PRO A 316 -7.50 -8.25 -18.84
CA PRO A 316 -7.72 -6.82 -18.66
C PRO A 316 -6.44 -6.00 -18.86
N LEU A 317 -5.32 -6.39 -18.24
CA LEU A 317 -4.06 -5.64 -18.33
C LEU A 317 -3.56 -5.57 -19.77
N ILE A 318 -3.56 -6.68 -20.50
CA ILE A 318 -3.09 -6.74 -21.89
C ILE A 318 -3.96 -5.91 -22.84
N LYS A 319 -5.28 -5.89 -22.62
CA LYS A 319 -6.17 -4.99 -23.37
C LYS A 319 -5.89 -3.52 -23.03
N MET A 320 -5.56 -3.23 -21.77
CA MET A 320 -5.28 -1.88 -21.30
C MET A 320 -3.93 -1.32 -21.74
N MET A 321 -3.00 -2.16 -22.21
CA MET A 321 -1.78 -1.66 -22.86
C MET A 321 -2.09 -0.84 -24.11
N SER A 322 -3.22 -1.10 -24.79
CA SER A 322 -3.61 -0.42 -26.03
C SER A 322 -4.57 0.75 -25.82
N THR A 323 -4.75 1.25 -24.58
CA THR A 323 -5.65 2.38 -24.30
C THR A 323 -5.06 3.69 -24.82
N PRO A 324 -5.91 4.67 -25.21
CA PRO A 324 -5.42 5.96 -25.68
C PRO A 324 -4.69 6.74 -24.59
N GLU A 325 -4.99 6.54 -23.31
CA GLU A 325 -4.39 7.29 -22.20
C GLU A 325 -2.98 6.79 -21.82
N SER A 326 -1.97 7.64 -21.99
CA SER A 326 -0.57 7.26 -21.72
C SER A 326 -0.28 6.91 -20.26
N GLU A 327 -0.98 7.51 -19.28
CA GLU A 327 -0.76 7.23 -17.86
C GLU A 327 -1.19 5.79 -17.52
N VAL A 328 -2.36 5.37 -18.02
CA VAL A 328 -2.87 4.00 -17.85
C VAL A 328 -1.89 3.00 -18.44
N ARG A 329 -1.40 3.25 -19.67
CA ARG A 329 -0.45 2.35 -20.33
C ARG A 329 0.84 2.18 -19.52
N LEU A 330 1.42 3.27 -19.02
CA LEU A 330 2.68 3.21 -18.26
C LEU A 330 2.52 2.40 -16.97
N ILE A 331 1.44 2.61 -16.22
CA ILE A 331 1.18 1.84 -14.99
C ILE A 331 0.99 0.35 -15.32
N VAL A 332 0.27 0.04 -16.41
CA VAL A 332 0.09 -1.35 -16.85
C VAL A 332 1.43 -1.98 -17.25
N PHE A 333 2.30 -1.26 -17.96
CA PHE A 333 3.64 -1.76 -18.29
C PHE A 333 4.45 -2.03 -17.03
N GLU A 334 4.44 -1.12 -16.05
CA GLU A 334 5.14 -1.30 -14.76
C GLU A 334 4.63 -2.53 -14.02
N ILE A 335 3.30 -2.71 -13.91
CA ILE A 335 2.69 -3.92 -13.31
C ILE A 335 3.15 -5.19 -14.04
N LEU A 336 3.07 -5.22 -15.37
CA LEU A 336 3.44 -6.40 -16.15
C LEU A 336 4.94 -6.71 -16.08
N GLN A 337 5.79 -5.68 -16.05
CA GLN A 337 7.23 -5.83 -15.90
C GLN A 337 7.55 -6.51 -14.57
N VAL A 338 7.03 -5.99 -13.45
CA VAL A 338 7.24 -6.58 -12.12
C VAL A 338 6.76 -8.03 -12.05
N LEU A 339 5.58 -8.30 -12.63
CA LEU A 339 4.99 -9.64 -12.60
C LEU A 339 5.75 -10.66 -13.44
N VAL A 340 6.32 -10.23 -14.57
CA VAL A 340 7.09 -11.09 -15.48
C VAL A 340 8.52 -11.30 -14.95
N ASP A 341 9.13 -10.27 -14.37
CA ASP A 341 10.53 -10.25 -13.98
C ASP A 341 10.84 -11.09 -12.73
N ARG A 342 11.03 -12.39 -12.93
CA ARG A 342 11.29 -13.37 -11.85
C ARG A 342 12.77 -13.57 -11.56
N ARG A 343 13.64 -13.11 -12.46
CA ARG A 343 15.10 -13.20 -12.36
C ARG A 343 15.74 -11.83 -12.10
N CYS A 344 14.93 -10.80 -11.90
CA CYS A 344 15.35 -9.41 -11.64
C CYS A 344 16.26 -8.86 -12.75
N TYR A 345 15.85 -9.03 -14.00
CA TYR A 345 16.52 -8.50 -15.18
C TYR A 345 16.23 -7.01 -15.41
N ALA A 346 15.15 -6.45 -14.86
CA ALA A 346 14.74 -5.06 -15.09
C ALA A 346 15.87 -4.07 -14.77
N ASP A 347 16.57 -4.24 -13.65
CA ASP A 347 17.69 -3.39 -13.22
C ASP A 347 18.87 -3.43 -14.20
N LYS A 348 19.06 -4.56 -14.89
CA LYS A 348 20.16 -4.79 -15.82
C LYS A 348 19.88 -4.26 -17.23
N LEU A 349 18.60 -4.01 -17.56
CA LEU A 349 18.18 -3.47 -18.85
C LEU A 349 18.40 -1.95 -18.97
N TYR A 350 18.59 -1.25 -17.85
CA TYR A 350 18.83 0.19 -17.80
C TYR A 350 20.29 0.57 -18.14
N ILE A 351 21.24 -0.35 -17.95
CA ILE A 351 22.67 -0.08 -18.07
C ILE A 351 23.10 -0.24 -19.53
N SER A 352 23.79 0.77 -20.08
CA SER A 352 24.30 0.76 -21.48
C SER A 352 25.27 -0.41 -21.77
N GLU A 353 25.85 -0.96 -20.71
CA GLU A 353 26.53 -2.26 -20.69
C GLU A 353 25.56 -3.28 -20.10
N LEU A 354 24.86 -4.01 -20.98
CA LEU A 354 24.00 -5.15 -20.64
C LEU A 354 24.83 -6.21 -19.90
N ASP A 355 24.93 -6.10 -18.58
CA ASP A 355 25.63 -7.06 -17.71
C ASP A 355 24.72 -8.26 -17.44
N LEU A 356 24.41 -8.98 -18.53
CA LEU A 356 23.55 -10.16 -18.51
C LEU A 356 24.34 -11.35 -17.94
N PRO A 357 23.71 -12.19 -17.11
CA PRO A 357 24.39 -13.34 -16.54
C PRO A 357 24.90 -14.28 -17.64
N THR A 358 26.16 -14.69 -17.51
CA THR A 358 26.85 -15.58 -18.45
C THR A 358 26.24 -16.99 -18.47
N GLU A 359 25.61 -17.40 -17.37
CA GLU A 359 24.89 -18.67 -17.26
C GLU A 359 23.41 -18.52 -17.65
N ARG A 360 23.06 -19.09 -18.80
CA ARG A 360 21.67 -19.16 -19.28
C ARG A 360 20.86 -20.16 -18.44
N LYS A 361 20.07 -19.65 -17.50
CA LYS A 361 19.12 -20.50 -16.76
C LYS A 361 18.04 -21.03 -17.71
N ARG A 362 17.82 -22.35 -17.70
CA ARG A 362 16.81 -23.03 -18.52
C ARG A 362 15.43 -22.38 -18.35
N SER A 363 14.66 -22.34 -19.43
CA SER A 363 13.24 -21.98 -19.41
C SER A 363 12.49 -22.79 -18.37
N ARG A 364 11.65 -22.15 -17.58
CA ARG A 364 10.76 -22.88 -16.67
C ARG A 364 9.53 -23.30 -17.49
N LEU A 365 8.97 -24.48 -17.20
CA LEU A 365 7.84 -25.04 -17.95
C LEU A 365 6.64 -24.07 -18.02
N PHE A 366 6.45 -23.27 -16.98
CA PHE A 366 5.40 -22.27 -16.92
C PHE A 366 5.66 -21.06 -17.84
N ASP A 367 6.91 -20.66 -18.07
CA ASP A 367 7.25 -19.55 -18.98
C ASP A 367 6.89 -19.94 -20.42
N ILE A 368 7.21 -21.19 -20.79
CA ILE A 368 6.84 -21.78 -22.08
C ILE A 368 5.32 -21.91 -22.19
N ALA A 369 4.64 -22.39 -21.16
CA ALA A 369 3.19 -22.51 -21.15
C ALA A 369 2.49 -21.14 -21.28
N PHE A 370 3.04 -20.11 -20.63
CA PHE A 370 2.58 -18.74 -20.78
C PHE A 370 2.69 -18.26 -22.23
N MET A 371 3.86 -18.41 -22.86
CA MET A 371 4.06 -17.99 -24.25
C MET A 371 3.19 -18.75 -25.23
N LYS A 372 3.01 -20.06 -25.05
CA LYS A 372 2.09 -20.87 -25.89
C LYS A 372 0.64 -20.44 -25.76
N LYS A 373 0.23 -19.99 -24.57
CA LYS A 373 -1.17 -19.64 -24.28
C LYS A 373 -1.51 -18.19 -24.63
N PHE A 374 -0.58 -17.28 -24.38
CA PHE A 374 -0.81 -15.84 -24.44
C PHE A 374 0.05 -15.10 -25.46
N GLY A 375 1.07 -15.73 -26.03
CA GLY A 375 2.05 -15.08 -26.93
C GLY A 375 1.40 -14.35 -28.10
N HIS A 376 0.45 -15.00 -28.80
CA HIS A 376 -0.26 -14.36 -29.90
C HIS A 376 -1.06 -13.11 -29.48
N GLN A 377 -1.81 -13.18 -28.37
CA GLN A 377 -2.56 -12.05 -27.85
C GLN A 377 -1.62 -10.92 -27.39
N PHE A 378 -0.50 -11.29 -26.76
CA PHE A 378 0.54 -10.37 -26.33
C PHE A 378 1.15 -9.62 -27.51
N HIS A 379 1.60 -10.32 -28.55
CA HIS A 379 2.17 -9.74 -29.77
C HIS A 379 1.15 -8.84 -30.49
N SER A 380 -0.11 -9.29 -30.60
CA SER A 380 -1.19 -8.52 -31.22
C SER A 380 -1.45 -7.18 -30.49
N GLN A 381 -1.41 -7.19 -29.15
CA GLN A 381 -1.58 -5.94 -28.39
C GLN A 381 -0.32 -5.08 -28.44
N LEU A 382 0.88 -5.65 -28.35
CA LEU A 382 2.12 -4.90 -28.52
C LEU A 382 2.18 -4.18 -29.87
N TYR A 383 1.78 -4.85 -30.95
CA TYR A 383 1.69 -4.23 -32.28
C TYR A 383 0.80 -2.98 -32.26
N LYS A 384 -0.39 -3.10 -31.66
CA LYS A 384 -1.31 -1.96 -31.50
C LYS A 384 -0.70 -0.85 -30.66
N CYS A 385 -0.04 -1.20 -29.55
CA CYS A 385 0.61 -0.26 -28.64
C CYS A 385 1.70 0.55 -29.33
N ILE A 386 2.57 -0.10 -30.12
CA ILE A 386 3.68 0.52 -30.83
C ILE A 386 3.17 1.60 -31.80
N LEU A 387 2.01 1.37 -32.42
CA LEU A 387 1.39 2.26 -33.40
C LEU A 387 0.52 3.37 -32.80
N ILE A 388 0.51 3.56 -31.47
CA ILE A 388 -0.24 4.66 -30.85
C ILE A 388 0.50 5.99 -31.02
N GLU A 389 -0.23 7.02 -31.48
CA GLU A 389 0.31 8.35 -31.79
C GLU A 389 0.94 9.07 -30.59
N ASN A 390 0.33 8.97 -29.41
CA ASN A 390 0.77 9.71 -28.22
C ASN A 390 1.82 8.95 -27.38
N ASN A 391 2.52 7.98 -27.99
CA ASN A 391 3.66 7.34 -27.34
C ASN A 391 4.80 8.32 -27.11
N THR A 392 5.32 8.31 -25.89
CA THR A 392 6.49 9.11 -25.51
C THR A 392 7.72 8.20 -25.46
N LYS A 393 8.91 8.81 -25.30
CA LYS A 393 10.15 8.05 -25.07
C LYS A 393 10.03 7.07 -23.89
N LYS A 394 9.31 7.47 -22.83
CA LYS A 394 9.03 6.59 -21.67
C LYS A 394 8.17 5.39 -22.05
N SER A 395 7.16 5.60 -22.91
CA SER A 395 6.30 4.53 -23.42
C SER A 395 7.11 3.53 -24.25
N PHE A 396 7.98 3.99 -25.15
CA PHE A 396 8.86 3.10 -25.93
C PHE A 396 9.86 2.35 -25.07
N TYR A 397 10.44 2.99 -24.04
CA TYR A 397 11.30 2.32 -23.08
C TYR A 397 10.55 1.24 -22.30
N ALA A 398 9.32 1.52 -21.86
CA ALA A 398 8.50 0.54 -21.15
C ALA A 398 8.13 -0.67 -22.04
N ILE A 399 7.85 -0.44 -23.33
CA ILE A 399 7.65 -1.50 -24.32
C ILE A 399 8.94 -2.33 -24.49
N TYR A 400 10.09 -1.67 -24.64
CA TYR A 400 11.40 -2.33 -24.73
C TYR A 400 11.66 -3.24 -23.52
N CYS A 401 11.48 -2.72 -22.30
CA CYS A 401 11.69 -3.51 -21.08
C CYS A 401 10.77 -4.72 -21.03
N LEU A 402 9.47 -4.55 -21.29
CA LEU A 402 8.53 -5.66 -21.22
C LEU A 402 8.84 -6.74 -22.28
N MET A 403 9.13 -6.34 -23.52
CA MET A 403 9.56 -7.26 -24.58
C MET A 403 10.84 -8.02 -24.19
N SER A 404 11.80 -7.32 -23.59
CA SER A 404 13.06 -7.88 -23.12
C SER A 404 12.86 -8.91 -22.01
N LEU A 405 12.09 -8.56 -20.98
CA LEU A 405 11.81 -9.45 -19.86
C LEU A 405 11.11 -10.74 -20.31
N VAL A 406 10.09 -10.63 -21.16
CA VAL A 406 9.36 -11.80 -21.66
C VAL A 406 10.30 -12.77 -22.39
N THR A 407 11.18 -12.27 -23.26
CA THR A 407 12.14 -13.11 -23.99
C THR A 407 13.20 -13.73 -23.07
N LEU A 408 13.79 -12.93 -22.18
CA LEU A 408 14.85 -13.39 -21.27
C LEU A 408 14.34 -14.41 -20.24
N GLU A 409 13.09 -14.26 -19.78
CA GLU A 409 12.45 -15.22 -18.87
C GLU A 409 12.05 -16.51 -19.57
N ALA A 410 11.45 -16.39 -20.76
CA ALA A 410 11.07 -17.56 -21.56
C ALA A 410 12.29 -18.39 -21.96
N ASN A 411 13.40 -17.75 -22.36
CA ASN A 411 14.66 -18.39 -22.78
C ASN A 411 14.49 -19.62 -23.70
N ASP A 412 13.50 -19.58 -24.59
CA ASP A 412 13.11 -20.71 -25.44
C ASP A 412 13.32 -20.35 -26.93
N GLN A 413 13.73 -21.32 -27.74
CA GLN A 413 14.05 -21.09 -29.15
C GLN A 413 12.82 -20.76 -30.00
N ASP A 414 11.67 -21.40 -29.74
CA ASP A 414 10.44 -21.13 -30.48
C ASP A 414 9.97 -19.70 -30.20
N VAL A 415 10.05 -19.29 -28.93
CA VAL A 415 9.73 -17.93 -28.49
C VAL A 415 10.66 -16.91 -29.16
N LEU A 416 11.96 -17.19 -29.24
CA LEU A 416 12.92 -16.32 -29.91
C LEU A 416 12.58 -16.13 -31.39
N VAL A 417 12.21 -17.21 -32.10
CA VAL A 417 11.81 -17.15 -33.52
C VAL A 417 10.55 -16.31 -33.71
N ASP A 418 9.52 -16.54 -32.88
CA ASP A 418 8.26 -15.78 -32.93
C ASP A 418 8.48 -14.29 -32.70
N VAL A 419 9.37 -13.94 -31.79
CA VAL A 419 9.68 -12.55 -31.47
C VAL A 419 10.52 -11.88 -32.56
N ILE A 420 11.47 -12.59 -33.19
CA ILE A 420 12.20 -12.07 -34.35
C ILE A 420 11.23 -11.81 -35.51
N HIS A 421 10.32 -12.75 -35.79
CA HIS A 421 9.28 -12.54 -36.81
C HIS A 421 8.42 -11.32 -36.50
N PHE A 422 7.97 -11.17 -35.25
CA PHE A 422 7.22 -10.00 -34.81
C PHE A 422 7.96 -8.68 -35.07
N CYS A 423 9.26 -8.60 -34.76
CA CYS A 423 10.05 -7.39 -35.00
C CYS A 423 10.14 -7.05 -36.49
N LEU A 424 10.33 -8.07 -37.34
CA LEU A 424 10.36 -7.90 -38.81
C LEU A 424 8.98 -7.49 -39.36
N GLU A 425 7.89 -8.05 -38.82
CA GLU A 425 6.53 -7.64 -39.17
C GLU A 425 6.27 -6.18 -38.85
N VAL A 426 6.62 -5.72 -37.64
CA VAL A 426 6.50 -4.31 -37.23
C VAL A 426 7.31 -3.41 -38.16
N GLN A 427 8.56 -3.77 -38.45
CA GLN A 427 9.42 -3.00 -39.35
C GLN A 427 8.84 -2.92 -40.78
N SER A 428 8.33 -4.04 -41.30
CA SER A 428 7.73 -4.09 -42.64
C SER A 428 6.45 -3.24 -42.73
N ALA A 429 5.63 -3.23 -41.68
CA ALA A 429 4.43 -2.41 -41.60
C ALA A 429 4.77 -0.93 -41.59
N ILE A 430 5.79 -0.53 -40.83
CA ILE A 430 6.24 0.86 -40.74
C ILE A 430 6.78 1.37 -42.08
N ILE A 431 7.61 0.58 -42.77
CA ILE A 431 8.14 0.96 -44.09
C ILE A 431 6.99 1.17 -45.08
N LYS A 432 5.98 0.28 -45.08
CA LYS A 432 4.78 0.45 -45.92
C LYS A 432 4.03 1.74 -45.58
N MET A 433 3.81 2.01 -44.29
CA MET A 433 3.12 3.23 -43.85
C MET A 433 3.88 4.51 -44.20
N MET A 434 5.22 4.50 -44.15
CA MET A 434 6.06 5.63 -44.55
C MET A 434 6.00 5.88 -46.06
N ASN A 435 5.93 4.82 -46.87
CA ASN A 435 5.90 4.93 -48.33
C ASN A 435 4.52 5.33 -48.88
N GLU A 436 3.44 4.98 -48.17
CA GLU A 436 2.05 5.23 -48.60
C GLU A 436 1.50 6.62 -48.18
N ASP A 437 2.33 7.52 -47.65
CA ASP A 437 1.94 8.85 -47.13
C ASP A 437 0.74 8.83 -46.15
N GLN A 438 0.46 7.67 -45.53
CA GLN A 438 -0.51 7.55 -44.46
C GLN A 438 0.12 8.15 -43.20
N GLN A 439 0.07 9.47 -43.06
CA GLN A 439 0.56 10.21 -41.88
C GLN A 439 -0.30 9.94 -40.62
N LYS A 440 -0.31 8.69 -40.16
CA LYS A 440 -0.89 8.27 -38.89
C LYS A 440 0.08 8.44 -37.73
N LEU A 441 1.38 8.64 -37.97
CA LEU A 441 2.39 8.76 -36.91
C LEU A 441 3.35 9.91 -37.20
N SER A 442 3.87 10.52 -36.13
CA SER A 442 4.91 11.56 -36.25
C SER A 442 6.25 10.95 -36.70
N LYS A 443 7.10 11.74 -37.36
CA LYS A 443 8.48 11.35 -37.71
C LYS A 443 9.27 10.85 -36.49
N ASN A 444 9.07 11.48 -35.34
CA ASN A 444 9.71 11.07 -34.09
C ASN A 444 9.27 9.67 -33.64
N ASN A 445 7.98 9.33 -33.80
CA ASN A 445 7.49 8.00 -33.48
C ASN A 445 8.13 6.95 -34.39
N TYR A 446 8.23 7.21 -35.69
CA TYR A 446 8.92 6.28 -36.61
C TYR A 446 10.38 6.02 -36.20
N HIS A 447 11.14 7.07 -35.90
CA HIS A 447 12.52 6.90 -35.40
C HIS A 447 12.57 6.13 -34.07
N CYS A 448 11.65 6.41 -33.14
CA CYS A 448 11.60 5.69 -31.86
C CYS A 448 11.28 4.20 -32.05
N ILE A 449 10.44 3.83 -33.03
CA ILE A 449 10.13 2.42 -33.29
C ILE A 449 11.33 1.72 -33.93
N HIS A 450 12.02 2.35 -34.88
CA HIS A 450 13.26 1.78 -35.43
C HIS A 450 14.32 1.61 -34.34
N ALA A 451 14.48 2.60 -33.46
CA ALA A 451 15.39 2.50 -32.31
C ALA A 451 14.98 1.40 -31.33
N LEU A 452 13.68 1.22 -31.06
CA LEU A 452 13.15 0.12 -30.24
C LEU A 452 13.55 -1.24 -30.82
N ILE A 453 13.33 -1.46 -32.12
CA ILE A 453 13.66 -2.73 -32.79
C ILE A 453 15.17 -2.97 -32.78
N ALA A 454 15.98 -1.95 -33.09
CA ALA A 454 17.43 -2.06 -33.08
C ALA A 454 17.98 -2.37 -31.68
N ALA A 455 17.51 -1.68 -30.65
CA ALA A 455 17.88 -1.93 -29.26
C ALA A 455 17.53 -3.36 -28.83
N TYR A 456 16.37 -3.84 -29.26
CA TYR A 456 15.91 -5.17 -28.93
C TYR A 456 16.68 -6.28 -29.66
N PHE A 457 17.01 -6.10 -30.93
CA PHE A 457 17.92 -7.03 -31.64
C PHE A 457 19.34 -7.02 -31.06
N ASN A 458 19.82 -5.88 -30.57
CA ASN A 458 21.11 -5.79 -29.88
C ASN A 458 21.11 -6.64 -28.60
N LEU A 459 20.04 -6.54 -27.80
CA LEU A 459 19.84 -7.36 -26.62
C LEU A 459 19.86 -8.86 -26.97
N MET A 460 19.06 -9.25 -27.96
CA MET A 460 18.99 -10.65 -28.40
C MET A 460 20.33 -11.16 -28.93
N SER A 461 21.02 -10.35 -29.72
CA SER A 461 22.33 -10.70 -30.26
C SER A 461 23.33 -11.00 -29.15
N LYS A 462 23.38 -10.14 -28.12
CA LYS A 462 24.27 -10.32 -26.96
C LYS A 462 23.86 -11.50 -26.07
N PHE A 463 22.57 -11.71 -25.84
CA PHE A 463 22.11 -12.77 -24.93
C PHE A 463 22.20 -14.17 -25.56
N TYR A 464 21.89 -14.30 -26.86
CA TYR A 464 21.85 -15.58 -27.58
C TYR A 464 23.08 -15.83 -28.48
N ASP A 465 24.06 -14.92 -28.50
CA ASP A 465 25.25 -14.96 -29.37
C ASP A 465 24.93 -15.04 -30.87
N ILE A 466 23.92 -14.29 -31.32
CA ILE A 466 23.48 -14.29 -32.72
C ILE A 466 24.26 -13.24 -33.51
N THR A 467 25.31 -13.69 -34.19
CA THR A 467 26.21 -12.83 -34.97
C THR A 467 25.52 -12.10 -36.13
N ALA A 468 24.52 -12.71 -36.77
CA ALA A 468 23.76 -12.08 -37.85
C ALA A 468 22.98 -10.85 -37.37
N LEU A 469 22.39 -10.90 -36.17
CA LEU A 469 21.67 -9.78 -35.57
C LEU A 469 22.64 -8.67 -35.13
N SER A 470 23.82 -9.01 -34.62
CA SER A 470 24.86 -8.02 -34.29
C SER A 470 25.20 -7.17 -35.52
N ARG A 471 25.49 -7.83 -36.65
CA ARG A 471 25.84 -7.14 -37.89
C ARG A 471 24.71 -6.24 -38.38
N TYR A 472 23.47 -6.71 -38.31
CA TYR A 472 22.30 -5.91 -38.69
C TYR A 472 22.19 -4.64 -37.83
N VAL A 473 22.36 -4.76 -36.51
CA VAL A 473 22.32 -3.61 -35.59
C VAL A 473 23.48 -2.65 -35.88
N ASP A 474 24.69 -3.17 -36.11
CA ASP A 474 25.85 -2.34 -36.45
C ASP A 474 25.59 -1.54 -37.73
N GLU A 475 25.06 -2.17 -38.77
CA GLU A 475 24.66 -1.51 -40.02
C GLU A 475 23.60 -0.44 -39.82
N VAL A 476 22.58 -0.70 -38.99
CA VAL A 476 21.51 0.28 -38.70
C VAL A 476 21.98 1.42 -37.81
N SER A 477 22.92 1.17 -36.90
CA SER A 477 23.45 2.18 -35.96
C SER A 477 24.44 3.16 -36.60
N LEU A 478 24.97 2.82 -37.78
CA LEU A 478 25.84 3.67 -38.59
C LEU A 478 25.08 4.72 -39.41
N TRP A 479 23.74 4.62 -39.48
CA TRP A 479 22.81 5.57 -40.10
C TRP A 479 22.07 6.39 -39.05
#